data_AF-A0A368S8J7-F1
#
_entry.id   AF-A0A368S8J7-F1
#
_cell.length_a   1.000
_cell.length_b   1.000
_cell.length_c   1.000
_cell.angle_alpha   90.00
_cell.angle_beta   90.00
_cell.angle_gamma   90.00
#
_symmetry.space_group_name_H-M   'P 1'
#
loop_
_entity.id
_entity.type
_entity.pdbx_description
1 polymer ?
#
loop_
_entity_poly.entity_id
_entity_poly.type
_entity_poly.pdbx_seq_one_letter_code
_entity_poly.pdbx_strand_id
1 'polypeptide(L)'
;MNPELGMIRTVLQTSYDGLPYELKSCFLYLSIFPEDHIISQRRLVSRWTAEGYSHERRGKSANEMAENYFTELKYRSIILLFQQSVRSTKSIDPCKVHDLIRDIAISKSMEENLVFRLEEGCGLSTHGAIRRLAIRSNWKGDQSDLERIVDLSQLRSLTVFGEFRPFYISDKMRLLRVLDLEDIYDLKCHQLDHIWKLIQLKYLSLRGCFRIDLLLDSLGNLRQLQVLDVRGTRVWALPKTIIKLRKLQYIYAGRRTDYVTEAKDSLTRRCLWGAGQCATCCVPLLGDIHGPLHKALTRRDACTFACCVKFPAVMMGVDEERRVTVPWGTRKLNELHTLREVNVGRGNAVLQDIKMLTGLRKLRVTGVNRKNGPAFRAAVSNLSRLESLSVRSAGKRGLRGCLDGISSPPENLQSLKLYGNLETLPEWIKELPHLVKLKLARTRLLEHDAAMEFLGNLAKLEILVLSWHWSLLQGEKLDFKSSQAGIAFGSLRVLSFGVISKVKSVKFEQGAMPKLEWLQVTGVANNEICFSGLDILLSINEVQLDVYMYWRGEIITINEEDRRKKGELKKKIQEQLLGVQTNTT
;
A
#
# COMPACT_ATOMS: atom_id res chain seq x y z
N MET A 1 0.67 41.37 14.60
CA MET A 1 0.31 40.42 13.53
C MET A 1 1.18 40.74 12.34
N ASN A 2 1.97 39.80 11.80
CA ASN A 2 2.95 40.10 10.74
C ASN A 2 2.21 40.45 9.43
N PRO A 3 2.38 41.65 8.84
CA PRO A 3 1.68 42.08 7.62
C PRO A 3 1.99 41.18 6.40
N GLU A 4 3.17 40.56 6.35
CA GLU A 4 3.52 39.61 5.28
C GLU A 4 2.66 38.35 5.32
N LEU A 5 2.35 37.83 6.51
CA LEU A 5 1.43 36.70 6.69
C LEU A 5 -0.01 37.05 6.27
N GLY A 6 -0.40 38.31 6.46
CA GLY A 6 -1.69 38.84 5.99
C GLY A 6 -1.79 38.82 4.46
N MET A 7 -0.75 39.31 3.76
CA MET A 7 -0.70 39.28 2.29
C MET A 7 -0.70 37.85 1.74
N ILE A 8 0.11 36.94 2.31
CA ILE A 8 0.13 35.53 1.89
C ILE A 8 -1.25 34.90 2.06
N ARG A 9 -1.94 35.16 3.18
CA ARG A 9 -3.29 34.63 3.42
C ARG A 9 -4.28 35.14 2.39
N THR A 10 -4.23 36.41 2.01
CA THR A 10 -5.08 36.99 0.96
C THR A 10 -4.81 36.35 -0.41
N VAL A 11 -3.54 36.17 -0.79
CA VAL A 11 -3.17 35.50 -2.06
C VAL A 11 -3.69 34.07 -2.11
N LEU A 12 -3.51 33.32 -1.02
CA LEU A 12 -4.01 31.95 -0.93
C LEU A 12 -5.55 31.88 -0.92
N GLN A 13 -6.22 32.90 -0.36
CA GLN A 13 -7.67 33.02 -0.40
C GLN A 13 -8.18 33.25 -1.83
N THR A 14 -7.52 34.12 -2.60
CA THR A 14 -7.82 34.32 -4.03
C THR A 14 -7.61 33.02 -4.83
N SER A 15 -6.62 32.21 -4.45
CA SER A 15 -6.42 30.88 -5.06
C SER A 15 -7.62 29.95 -4.82
N TYR A 16 -8.22 29.97 -3.63
CA TYR A 16 -9.47 29.26 -3.35
C TYR A 16 -10.65 29.80 -4.16
N ASP A 17 -10.80 31.13 -4.24
CA ASP A 17 -11.92 31.76 -4.93
C ASP A 17 -11.93 31.43 -6.42
N GLY A 18 -10.74 31.33 -7.02
CA GLY A 18 -10.51 30.90 -8.41
C GLY A 18 -10.59 29.39 -8.67
N LEU A 19 -10.91 28.56 -7.67
CA LEU A 19 -11.14 27.12 -7.89
C LEU A 19 -12.48 26.87 -8.60
N PRO A 20 -12.53 25.92 -9.55
CA PRO A 20 -13.78 25.38 -10.07
C PRO A 20 -14.69 24.89 -8.94
N TYR A 21 -16.00 25.04 -9.13
CA TYR A 21 -17.01 24.68 -8.12
C TYR A 21 -16.85 23.24 -7.62
N GLU A 22 -16.55 22.30 -8.52
CA GLU A 22 -16.37 20.88 -8.22
C GLU A 22 -15.13 20.62 -7.34
N LEU A 23 -14.12 21.48 -7.44
CA LEU A 23 -12.88 21.38 -6.66
C LEU A 23 -12.96 22.03 -5.29
N LYS A 24 -13.84 23.01 -5.09
CA LYS A 24 -14.02 23.67 -3.79
C LYS A 24 -14.41 22.65 -2.73
N SER A 25 -15.34 21.74 -3.01
CA SER A 25 -15.72 20.67 -2.08
C SER A 25 -14.56 19.72 -1.74
N CYS A 26 -13.72 19.38 -2.73
CA CYS A 26 -12.53 18.55 -2.52
C CYS A 26 -11.46 19.27 -1.69
N PHE A 27 -11.28 20.58 -1.92
CA PHE A 27 -10.39 21.44 -1.15
C PHE A 27 -10.83 21.55 0.31
N LEU A 28 -12.10 21.90 0.55
CA LEU A 28 -12.66 22.01 1.91
C LEU A 28 -12.62 20.69 2.68
N TYR A 29 -12.67 19.56 1.98
CA TYR A 29 -12.50 18.24 2.59
C TYR A 29 -11.14 18.05 3.28
N LEU A 30 -10.11 18.79 2.85
CA LEU A 30 -8.78 18.70 3.44
C LEU A 30 -8.76 19.21 4.89
N SER A 31 -9.74 20.03 5.31
CA SER A 31 -9.85 20.52 6.69
C SER A 31 -10.05 19.42 7.74
N ILE A 32 -10.44 18.21 7.31
CA ILE A 32 -10.63 17.05 8.19
C ILE A 32 -9.31 16.62 8.85
N PHE A 33 -8.18 16.80 8.16
CA PHE A 33 -6.92 16.19 8.55
C PHE A 33 -6.09 17.09 9.50
N PRO A 34 -5.35 16.49 10.46
CA PRO A 34 -4.45 17.22 11.35
C PRO A 34 -3.32 17.96 10.64
N GLU A 35 -2.60 18.78 11.41
CA GLU A 35 -1.32 19.36 10.99
C GLU A 35 -0.34 18.29 10.61
N ASP A 36 0.46 18.60 9.58
CA ASP A 36 1.52 17.74 9.10
C ASP A 36 1.11 16.31 8.74
N HIS A 37 -0.20 16.07 8.63
CA HIS A 37 -0.70 14.72 8.50
C HIS A 37 -0.43 14.17 7.11
N ILE A 38 0.20 12.99 7.08
CA ILE A 38 0.61 12.32 5.86
C ILE A 38 -0.58 11.51 5.32
N ILE A 39 -1.22 12.03 4.28
CA ILE A 39 -2.44 11.45 3.73
C ILE A 39 -2.12 10.67 2.47
N SER A 40 -2.57 9.42 2.34
CA SER A 40 -2.44 8.73 1.04
C SER A 40 -3.44 9.26 0.04
N GLN A 41 -3.03 9.57 -1.21
CA GLN A 41 -3.96 10.02 -2.27
C GLN A 41 -5.16 9.06 -2.44
N ARG A 42 -4.98 7.75 -2.25
CA ARG A 42 -6.08 6.76 -2.33
C ARG A 42 -7.16 7.03 -1.30
N ARG A 43 -6.76 7.41 -0.08
CA ARG A 43 -7.67 7.70 1.02
C ARG A 43 -8.57 8.87 0.63
N LEU A 44 -8.00 9.96 0.11
CA LEU A 44 -8.75 11.12 -0.36
C LEU A 44 -9.68 10.79 -1.53
N VAL A 45 -9.14 10.22 -2.61
CA VAL A 45 -9.90 9.91 -3.83
C VAL A 45 -11.07 8.97 -3.55
N SER A 46 -10.84 7.92 -2.75
CA SER A 46 -11.88 6.95 -2.38
C SER A 46 -12.98 7.61 -1.54
N ARG A 47 -12.59 8.51 -0.62
CA ARG A 47 -13.53 9.25 0.21
C ARG A 47 -14.35 10.22 -0.64
N TRP A 48 -13.73 11.07 -1.47
CA TRP A 48 -14.46 11.97 -2.38
C TRP A 48 -15.48 11.25 -3.26
N THR A 49 -15.10 10.07 -3.78
CA THR A 49 -16.00 9.23 -4.58
C THR A 49 -17.18 8.71 -3.76
N ALA A 50 -16.93 8.20 -2.54
CA ALA A 50 -17.97 7.69 -1.65
C ALA A 50 -18.94 8.81 -1.17
N GLU A 51 -18.42 10.03 -1.01
CA GLU A 51 -19.21 11.22 -0.66
C GLU A 51 -20.06 11.73 -1.82
N GLY A 52 -19.67 11.40 -3.06
CA GLY A 52 -20.31 11.88 -4.28
C GLY A 52 -19.81 13.28 -4.70
N TYR A 53 -18.54 13.60 -4.48
CA TYR A 53 -17.93 14.81 -5.05
C TYR A 53 -17.52 14.61 -6.51
N SER A 54 -17.24 13.36 -6.90
CA SER A 54 -17.00 12.97 -8.27
C SER A 54 -18.16 12.13 -8.81
N HIS A 55 -18.51 12.38 -10.06
CA HIS A 55 -19.58 11.69 -10.78
C HIS A 55 -19.04 11.26 -12.14
N GLU A 56 -19.64 10.23 -12.71
CA GLU A 56 -19.27 9.79 -14.06
C GLU A 56 -19.57 10.90 -15.07
N ARG A 57 -18.58 11.27 -15.87
CA ARG A 57 -18.70 12.36 -16.85
C ARG A 57 -17.80 12.07 -18.04
N ARG A 58 -18.32 12.27 -19.26
CA ARG A 58 -17.58 12.09 -20.53
C ARG A 58 -16.86 10.72 -20.63
N GLY A 59 -17.53 9.65 -20.21
CA GLY A 59 -16.97 8.28 -20.26
C GLY A 59 -15.88 7.97 -19.23
N LYS A 60 -15.59 8.88 -18.29
CA LYS A 60 -14.68 8.65 -17.16
C LYS A 60 -15.47 8.29 -15.91
N SER A 61 -15.02 7.25 -15.20
CA SER A 61 -15.60 6.83 -13.93
C SER A 61 -15.46 7.89 -12.84
N ALA A 62 -16.31 7.83 -11.81
CA ALA A 62 -16.23 8.75 -10.67
C ALA A 62 -14.85 8.71 -9.97
N ASN A 63 -14.19 7.55 -9.90
CA ASN A 63 -12.85 7.44 -9.34
C ASN A 63 -11.80 8.15 -10.23
N GLU A 64 -11.86 7.97 -11.55
CA GLU A 64 -10.95 8.68 -12.49
C GLU A 64 -11.16 10.19 -12.45
N MET A 65 -12.41 10.64 -12.31
CA MET A 65 -12.71 12.06 -12.11
C MET A 65 -12.11 12.59 -10.79
N ALA A 66 -12.23 11.85 -9.69
CA ALA A 66 -11.59 12.21 -8.42
C ALA A 66 -10.05 12.21 -8.50
N GLU A 67 -9.44 11.30 -9.26
CA GLU A 67 -7.99 11.30 -9.51
C GLU A 67 -7.54 12.53 -10.32
N ASN A 68 -8.35 12.96 -11.30
CA ASN A 68 -8.09 14.21 -12.03
C ASN A 68 -8.20 15.42 -11.11
N TYR A 69 -9.21 15.48 -10.23
CA TYR A 69 -9.36 16.56 -9.25
C TYR A 69 -8.17 16.64 -8.29
N PHE A 70 -7.69 15.49 -7.79
CA PHE A 70 -6.48 15.45 -6.98
C PHE A 70 -5.26 16.00 -7.74
N THR A 71 -5.14 15.62 -9.01
CA THR A 71 -4.03 16.04 -9.87
C THR A 71 -4.07 17.56 -10.14
N GLU A 72 -5.25 18.15 -10.31
CA GLU A 72 -5.39 19.59 -10.47
C GLU A 72 -5.04 20.36 -9.19
N LEU A 73 -5.50 19.90 -8.02
CA LEU A 73 -5.10 20.49 -6.73
C LEU A 73 -3.59 20.43 -6.50
N LYS A 74 -2.95 19.34 -6.97
CA LYS A 74 -1.49 19.21 -6.97
C LYS A 74 -0.84 20.23 -7.91
N TYR A 75 -1.32 20.40 -9.14
CA TYR A 75 -0.76 21.37 -10.09
C TYR A 75 -0.89 22.82 -9.62
N ARG A 76 -1.89 23.11 -8.78
CA ARG A 76 -2.08 24.42 -8.13
C ARG A 76 -1.26 24.58 -6.84
N SER A 77 -0.39 23.63 -6.51
CA SER A 77 0.45 23.62 -5.30
C SER A 77 -0.32 23.69 -3.96
N ILE A 78 -1.60 23.33 -3.96
CA ILE A 78 -2.45 23.24 -2.76
C ILE A 78 -2.10 22.01 -1.93
N ILE A 79 -1.82 20.90 -2.62
CA ILE A 79 -1.41 19.63 -2.02
C ILE A 79 0.05 19.37 -2.40
N LEU A 80 0.92 19.22 -1.39
CA LEU A 80 2.32 18.89 -1.58
C LEU A 80 2.51 17.37 -1.52
N LEU A 81 3.42 16.84 -2.35
CA LEU A 81 3.82 15.44 -2.22
C LEU A 81 4.77 15.30 -1.04
N PHE A 82 4.47 14.35 -0.15
CA PHE A 82 5.40 13.92 0.89
C PHE A 82 6.31 12.84 0.30
N GLN A 83 7.49 13.23 -0.19
CA GLN A 83 8.47 12.30 -0.73
C GLN A 83 9.12 11.49 0.40
N GLN A 84 8.61 10.28 0.64
CA GLN A 84 9.30 9.29 1.48
C GLN A 84 10.02 8.20 0.67
N SER A 85 9.87 8.18 -0.66
CA SER A 85 10.72 7.50 -1.65
C SER A 85 10.05 7.49 -3.03
N VAL A 86 10.79 7.79 -4.11
CA VAL A 86 10.32 7.73 -5.52
C VAL A 86 10.09 6.30 -6.05
N ARG A 87 9.85 5.33 -5.15
CA ARG A 87 9.71 3.89 -5.44
C ARG A 87 8.34 3.53 -6.04
N SER A 88 7.75 4.35 -6.91
CA SER A 88 6.30 4.33 -7.16
C SER A 88 5.90 5.03 -8.49
N THR A 89 6.05 4.40 -9.66
CA THR A 89 5.30 4.87 -10.85
C THR A 89 3.81 4.83 -10.53
N LYS A 90 3.14 5.99 -10.60
CA LYS A 90 1.71 6.18 -10.36
C LYS A 90 1.17 5.50 -9.08
N SER A 91 2.03 5.19 -8.11
CA SER A 91 1.65 4.41 -6.93
C SER A 91 1.49 5.31 -5.71
N ILE A 92 0.83 6.45 -5.90
CA ILE A 92 0.11 7.17 -4.85
C ILE A 92 1.05 7.49 -3.70
N ASP A 93 1.91 8.45 -3.99
CA ASP A 93 2.75 9.06 -3.00
C ASP A 93 1.84 9.71 -1.94
N PRO A 94 2.19 9.56 -0.65
CA PRO A 94 1.45 10.29 0.35
C PRO A 94 1.62 11.79 0.09
N CYS A 95 0.59 12.54 0.43
CA CYS A 95 0.56 13.98 0.31
C CYS A 95 0.41 14.62 1.68
N LYS A 96 0.91 15.85 1.77
CA LYS A 96 0.77 16.73 2.93
C LYS A 96 0.16 18.03 2.43
N VAL A 97 -0.76 18.59 3.20
CA VAL A 97 -1.34 19.91 2.91
C VAL A 97 -0.52 20.94 3.66
N HIS A 98 -0.23 22.08 3.02
CA HIS A 98 0.48 23.17 3.67
C HIS A 98 -0.39 23.78 4.78
N ASP A 99 0.19 24.18 5.91
CA ASP A 99 -0.59 24.58 7.09
C ASP A 99 -1.46 25.81 6.83
N LEU A 100 -0.92 26.84 6.16
CA LEU A 100 -1.70 28.00 5.71
C LEU A 100 -2.89 27.63 4.79
N ILE A 101 -2.72 26.67 3.88
CA ILE A 101 -3.78 26.19 2.99
C ILE A 101 -4.86 25.45 3.79
N ARG A 102 -4.43 24.63 4.74
CA ARG A 102 -5.31 23.90 5.65
C ARG A 102 -6.11 24.88 6.50
N ASP A 103 -5.50 25.93 7.03
CA ASP A 103 -6.18 26.94 7.85
C ASP A 103 -7.25 27.71 7.06
N ILE A 104 -6.99 28.00 5.78
CA ILE A 104 -7.99 28.54 4.85
C ILE A 104 -9.13 27.54 4.63
N ALA A 105 -8.80 26.27 4.38
CA ALA A 105 -9.80 25.22 4.23
C ALA A 105 -10.66 25.05 5.49
N ILE A 106 -10.08 25.19 6.68
CA ILE A 106 -10.80 25.14 7.96
C ILE A 106 -11.76 26.33 8.06
N SER A 107 -11.27 27.55 7.83
CA SER A 107 -12.09 28.77 7.88
C SER A 107 -13.28 28.69 6.93
N LYS A 108 -13.03 28.35 5.65
CA LYS A 108 -14.08 28.24 4.63
C LYS A 108 -15.02 27.07 4.86
N SER A 109 -14.54 25.97 5.41
CA SER A 109 -15.39 24.82 5.72
C SER A 109 -16.36 25.10 6.87
N MET A 110 -15.96 25.95 7.83
CA MET A 110 -16.86 26.47 8.87
C MET A 110 -17.92 27.41 8.30
N GLU A 111 -17.53 28.34 7.42
CA GLU A 111 -18.47 29.26 6.73
C GLU A 111 -19.53 28.50 5.91
N GLU A 112 -19.12 27.45 5.19
CA GLU A 112 -20.00 26.66 4.31
C GLU A 112 -20.69 25.46 5.03
N ASN A 113 -20.45 25.28 6.34
CA ASN A 113 -20.90 24.14 7.14
C ASN A 113 -20.65 22.77 6.44
N LEU A 114 -19.47 22.64 5.79
CA LEU A 114 -19.15 21.46 5.00
C LEU A 114 -18.59 20.34 5.89
N VAL A 115 -17.66 20.67 6.80
CA VAL A 115 -17.08 19.74 7.78
C VAL A 115 -17.15 20.33 9.17
N PHE A 116 -17.75 19.59 10.10
CA PHE A 116 -17.67 19.91 11.51
C PHE A 116 -16.50 19.17 12.16
N ARG A 117 -15.58 19.91 12.75
CA ARG A 117 -14.45 19.38 13.53
C ARG A 117 -14.81 19.44 15.01
N LEU A 118 -14.77 18.29 15.67
CA LEU A 118 -15.06 18.16 17.08
C LEU A 118 -13.74 18.08 17.87
N GLU A 119 -13.44 19.14 18.60
CA GLU A 119 -12.17 19.41 19.30
C GLU A 119 -12.42 19.88 20.75
N GLU A 120 -11.36 19.91 21.55
CA GLU A 120 -11.40 20.50 22.90
C GLU A 120 -11.80 21.98 22.81
N GLY A 121 -12.79 22.41 23.60
CA GLY A 121 -13.29 23.78 23.59
C GLY A 121 -14.36 24.11 22.53
N CYS A 122 -14.84 23.13 21.76
CA CYS A 122 -15.97 23.34 20.84
C CYS A 122 -17.26 23.72 21.60
N GLY A 123 -17.76 24.93 21.36
CA GLY A 123 -19.03 25.44 21.90
C GLY A 123 -20.28 24.99 21.12
N LEU A 124 -21.44 25.13 21.75
CA LEU A 124 -22.78 24.69 21.32
C LEU A 124 -23.37 25.35 20.05
N SER A 125 -22.65 26.25 19.39
CA SER A 125 -23.23 27.08 18.31
C SER A 125 -23.00 26.46 16.94
N THR A 126 -23.78 25.45 16.57
CA THR A 126 -23.85 24.98 15.18
C THR A 126 -25.16 25.38 14.53
N HIS A 127 -25.09 26.25 13.51
CA HIS A 127 -26.21 26.59 12.66
C HIS A 127 -26.32 25.57 11.53
N GLY A 128 -27.24 24.61 11.65
CA GLY A 128 -27.62 23.68 10.59
C GLY A 128 -27.14 22.24 10.76
N ALA A 129 -27.65 21.35 9.90
CA ALA A 129 -27.43 19.91 10.02
C ALA A 129 -25.99 19.51 9.68
N ILE A 130 -25.28 18.95 10.67
CA ILE A 130 -23.91 18.43 10.51
C ILE A 130 -23.94 17.13 9.71
N ARG A 131 -23.43 17.18 8.47
CA ARG A 131 -23.38 16.00 7.58
C ARG A 131 -22.02 15.30 7.58
N ARG A 132 -20.96 15.97 8.02
CA ARG A 132 -19.60 15.43 8.06
C ARG A 132 -18.95 15.78 9.38
N LEU A 133 -18.47 14.77 10.08
CA LEU A 133 -17.88 14.89 11.39
C LEU A 133 -16.44 14.37 11.37
N ALA A 134 -15.52 15.18 11.89
CA ALA A 134 -14.14 14.79 12.18
C ALA A 134 -13.91 14.91 13.70
N ILE A 135 -13.79 13.78 14.39
CA ILE A 135 -13.49 13.73 15.83
C ILE A 135 -11.99 13.68 16.03
N ARG A 136 -11.47 14.62 16.81
CA ARG A 136 -10.04 14.88 16.93
C ARG A 136 -9.52 14.24 18.21
N SER A 137 -8.22 13.94 18.22
CA SER A 137 -7.60 13.19 19.31
C SER A 137 -7.59 13.91 20.66
N ASN A 138 -7.79 15.22 20.67
CA ASN A 138 -7.88 16.04 21.88
C ASN A 138 -9.32 16.19 22.41
N TRP A 139 -10.35 15.70 21.70
CA TRP A 139 -11.71 15.78 22.19
C TRP A 139 -11.94 14.80 23.36
N LYS A 140 -12.43 15.33 24.49
CA LYS A 140 -12.58 14.58 25.75
C LYS A 140 -14.03 14.30 26.14
N GLY A 141 -15.01 14.81 25.40
CA GLY A 141 -16.43 14.68 25.74
C GLY A 141 -16.94 13.24 25.78
N ASP A 142 -18.13 13.07 26.33
CA ASP A 142 -18.79 11.77 26.45
C ASP A 142 -19.88 11.55 25.37
N GLN A 143 -20.63 10.45 25.48
CA GLN A 143 -21.71 10.15 24.56
C GLN A 143 -22.81 11.23 24.57
N SER A 144 -23.15 11.76 25.74
CA SER A 144 -24.20 12.78 25.89
C SER A 144 -23.79 14.08 25.22
N ASP A 145 -22.51 14.46 25.35
CA ASP A 145 -21.94 15.60 24.64
C ASP A 145 -22.02 15.42 23.13
N LEU A 146 -21.61 14.25 22.61
CA LEU A 146 -21.65 13.98 21.18
C LEU A 146 -23.08 14.06 20.62
N GLU A 147 -24.04 13.42 21.29
CA GLU A 147 -25.44 13.39 20.85
C GLU A 147 -26.14 14.75 21.00
N ARG A 148 -25.68 15.59 21.94
CA ARG A 148 -26.16 16.97 22.10
C ARG A 148 -25.62 17.91 21.02
N ILE A 149 -24.36 17.72 20.60
CA ILE A 149 -23.70 18.59 19.61
C ILE A 149 -24.08 18.18 18.18
N VAL A 150 -24.27 16.88 17.92
CA VAL A 150 -24.41 16.34 16.57
C VAL A 150 -25.66 15.46 16.47
N ASP A 151 -26.58 15.82 15.57
CA ASP A 151 -27.62 14.90 15.13
C ASP A 151 -27.00 13.79 14.25
N LEU A 152 -26.72 12.65 14.88
CA LEU A 152 -26.10 11.49 14.25
C LEU A 152 -26.93 10.91 13.09
N SER A 153 -28.24 11.20 13.01
CA SER A 153 -29.12 10.65 11.97
C SER A 153 -28.85 11.26 10.57
N GLN A 154 -28.35 12.49 10.53
CA GLN A 154 -28.04 13.21 9.30
C GLN A 154 -26.59 12.97 8.83
N LEU A 155 -25.80 12.25 9.62
CA LEU A 155 -24.38 12.07 9.37
C LEU A 155 -24.13 11.20 8.13
N ARG A 156 -23.34 11.72 7.20
CA ARG A 156 -22.91 11.03 5.97
C ARG A 156 -21.44 10.63 6.01
N SER A 157 -20.63 11.30 6.82
CA SER A 157 -19.19 11.06 6.95
C SER A 157 -18.73 11.12 8.40
N LEU A 158 -17.95 10.13 8.81
CA LEU A 158 -17.29 10.11 10.11
C LEU A 158 -15.81 9.76 9.94
N THR A 159 -14.94 10.62 10.46
CA THR A 159 -13.50 10.35 10.62
C THR A 159 -13.13 10.51 12.07
N VAL A 160 -12.38 9.54 12.61
CA VAL A 160 -11.94 9.58 14.02
C VAL A 160 -10.42 9.53 14.06
N PHE A 161 -9.82 10.38 14.90
CA PHE A 161 -8.40 10.42 15.18
C PHE A 161 -8.15 10.15 16.67
N GLY A 162 -7.15 9.33 16.98
CA GLY A 162 -6.74 9.08 18.37
C GLY A 162 -7.43 7.90 19.04
N GLU A 163 -7.78 8.03 20.32
CA GLU A 163 -8.37 6.93 21.09
C GLU A 163 -9.77 6.61 20.58
N PHE A 164 -10.04 5.35 20.24
CA PHE A 164 -11.38 4.94 19.84
C PHE A 164 -12.29 4.71 21.06
N ARG A 165 -13.44 5.39 21.08
CA ARG A 165 -14.50 5.19 22.07
C ARG A 165 -15.71 4.53 21.40
N PRO A 166 -16.33 3.47 21.99
CA PRO A 166 -17.44 2.73 21.37
C PRO A 166 -18.61 3.60 20.93
N PHE A 167 -18.92 4.64 21.69
CA PHE A 167 -20.06 5.52 21.43
C PHE A 167 -19.87 6.42 20.19
N TYR A 168 -18.67 6.49 19.61
CA TYR A 168 -18.46 7.17 18.33
C TYR A 168 -19.25 6.56 17.18
N ILE A 169 -19.65 5.29 17.29
CA ILE A 169 -20.42 4.60 16.25
C ILE A 169 -21.74 4.17 16.85
N SER A 170 -22.81 4.74 16.31
CA SER A 170 -24.19 4.52 16.72
C SER A 170 -25.01 3.95 15.57
N ASP A 171 -26.04 3.17 15.90
CA ASP A 171 -27.04 2.68 14.96
C ASP A 171 -27.98 3.80 14.45
N LYS A 172 -27.96 4.97 15.09
CA LYS A 172 -28.61 6.20 14.61
C LYS A 172 -28.03 6.68 13.27
N MET A 173 -26.78 6.34 12.93
CA MET A 173 -26.04 6.81 11.74
C MET A 173 -26.47 6.16 10.41
N ARG A 174 -27.77 6.13 10.13
CA ARG A 174 -28.35 5.35 9.01
C ARG A 174 -27.97 5.87 7.62
N LEU A 175 -27.54 7.12 7.50
CA LEU A 175 -27.15 7.77 6.25
C LEU A 175 -25.63 7.75 6.00
N LEU A 176 -24.85 7.12 6.88
CA LEU A 176 -23.40 7.14 6.81
C LEU A 176 -22.88 6.44 5.55
N ARG A 177 -22.08 7.15 4.76
CA ARG A 177 -21.45 6.68 3.52
C ARG A 177 -19.96 6.45 3.69
N VAL A 178 -19.29 7.26 4.52
CA VAL A 178 -17.85 7.19 4.77
C VAL A 178 -17.59 6.98 6.25
N LEU A 179 -16.90 5.90 6.58
CA LEU A 179 -16.35 5.63 7.91
C LEU A 179 -14.85 5.40 7.79
N ASP A 180 -14.08 6.32 8.35
CA ASP A 180 -12.62 6.31 8.31
C ASP A 180 -12.04 6.21 9.72
N LEU A 181 -11.46 5.04 10.01
CA LEU A 181 -10.85 4.67 11.28
C LEU A 181 -9.36 4.35 11.11
N GLU A 182 -8.67 4.96 10.13
CA GLU A 182 -7.25 4.65 9.86
C GLU A 182 -6.29 5.12 10.97
N ASP A 183 -6.60 6.23 11.65
CA ASP A 183 -5.71 6.90 12.62
C ASP A 183 -6.16 6.72 14.07
N ILE A 184 -6.84 5.61 14.35
CA ILE A 184 -7.28 5.27 15.70
C ILE A 184 -6.38 4.23 16.35
N TYR A 185 -6.36 4.25 17.67
CA TYR A 185 -5.82 3.17 18.50
C TYR A 185 -6.90 2.59 19.43
N ASP A 186 -6.60 1.44 20.01
CA ASP A 186 -7.47 0.72 20.96
C ASP A 186 -8.82 0.18 20.47
N LEU A 187 -9.17 0.28 19.19
CA LEU A 187 -10.35 -0.40 18.61
C LEU A 187 -10.23 -1.93 18.72
N LYS A 188 -11.23 -2.56 19.35
CA LYS A 188 -11.34 -4.02 19.55
C LYS A 188 -12.44 -4.62 18.65
N CYS A 189 -12.32 -5.91 18.30
CA CYS A 189 -13.26 -6.59 17.41
C CYS A 189 -14.74 -6.50 17.82
N HIS A 190 -15.05 -6.60 19.11
CA HIS A 190 -16.43 -6.59 19.62
C HIS A 190 -17.13 -5.23 19.46
N GLN A 191 -16.38 -4.16 19.18
CA GLN A 191 -16.92 -2.81 18.99
C GLN A 191 -17.36 -2.57 17.53
N LEU A 192 -17.20 -3.56 16.64
CA LEU A 192 -17.53 -3.44 15.22
C LEU A 192 -19.02 -3.73 14.91
N ASP A 193 -19.81 -4.22 15.87
CA ASP A 193 -21.18 -4.68 15.63
C ASP A 193 -22.10 -3.59 15.06
N HIS A 194 -21.92 -2.35 15.51
CA HIS A 194 -22.68 -1.21 14.99
C HIS A 194 -22.29 -0.86 13.55
N ILE A 195 -21.02 -1.08 13.16
CA ILE A 195 -20.54 -0.79 11.80
C ILE A 195 -21.30 -1.64 10.78
N TRP A 196 -21.57 -2.90 11.11
CA TRP A 196 -22.27 -3.83 10.21
C TRP A 196 -23.75 -3.51 9.99
N LYS A 197 -24.31 -2.58 10.77
CA LYS A 197 -25.68 -2.07 10.63
C LYS A 197 -25.77 -0.86 9.68
N LEU A 198 -24.64 -0.27 9.28
CA LEU A 198 -24.58 0.94 8.46
C LEU A 198 -24.77 0.64 6.97
N ILE A 199 -26.00 0.29 6.56
CA ILE A 199 -26.29 -0.24 5.22
C ILE A 199 -25.99 0.70 4.03
N GLN A 200 -25.87 2.02 4.27
CA GLN A 200 -25.54 3.03 3.26
C GLN A 200 -24.03 3.22 3.05
N LEU A 201 -23.20 2.50 3.80
CA LEU A 201 -21.76 2.66 3.79
C LEU A 201 -21.17 2.28 2.43
N LYS A 202 -20.40 3.20 1.85
CA LYS A 202 -19.66 3.04 0.59
C LYS A 202 -18.15 2.89 0.81
N TYR A 203 -17.61 3.53 1.85
CA TYR A 203 -16.20 3.48 2.20
C TYR A 203 -16.04 3.07 3.67
N LEU A 204 -15.26 2.01 3.90
CA LEU A 204 -14.84 1.57 5.23
C LEU A 204 -13.32 1.40 5.27
N SER A 205 -12.65 2.16 6.12
CA SER A 205 -11.24 1.96 6.46
C SER A 205 -11.11 1.53 7.92
N LEU A 206 -10.57 0.34 8.13
CA LEU A 206 -10.10 -0.22 9.41
C LEU A 206 -8.56 -0.33 9.38
N ARG A 207 -7.91 0.44 8.51
CA ARG A 207 -6.47 0.35 8.32
C ARG A 207 -5.74 0.66 9.62
N GLY A 208 -4.65 -0.04 9.90
CA GLY A 208 -3.85 0.18 11.12
C GLY A 208 -4.46 -0.39 12.41
N CYS A 209 -5.73 -0.82 12.40
CA CYS A 209 -6.42 -1.41 13.55
C CYS A 209 -5.91 -2.84 13.84
N PHE A 210 -4.73 -2.93 14.44
CA PHE A 210 -3.97 -4.18 14.62
C PHE A 210 -4.62 -5.18 15.58
N ARG A 211 -5.60 -4.77 16.39
CA ARG A 211 -6.37 -5.66 17.27
C ARG A 211 -7.55 -6.32 16.56
N ILE A 212 -7.83 -5.98 15.30
CA ILE A 212 -8.86 -6.64 14.50
C ILE A 212 -8.30 -7.87 13.81
N ASP A 213 -8.78 -9.06 14.17
CA ASP A 213 -8.34 -10.35 13.65
C ASP A 213 -9.43 -11.12 12.87
N LEU A 214 -10.69 -10.72 13.02
CA LEU A 214 -11.85 -11.32 12.36
C LEU A 214 -12.80 -10.23 11.84
N LEU A 215 -13.28 -10.41 10.61
CA LEU A 215 -14.43 -9.70 10.08
C LEU A 215 -15.63 -10.64 10.13
N LEU A 216 -16.73 -10.19 10.74
CA LEU A 216 -17.94 -10.99 10.91
C LEU A 216 -18.69 -11.17 9.59
N ASP A 217 -19.49 -12.24 9.49
CA ASP A 217 -20.35 -12.49 8.34
C ASP A 217 -21.40 -11.38 8.11
N SER A 218 -21.70 -10.59 9.15
CA SER A 218 -22.51 -9.36 9.06
C SER A 218 -21.94 -8.30 8.11
N LEU A 219 -20.65 -8.36 7.76
CA LEU A 219 -20.05 -7.51 6.71
C LEU A 219 -20.85 -7.57 5.39
N GLY A 220 -21.44 -8.74 5.06
CA GLY A 220 -22.26 -8.92 3.87
C GLY A 220 -23.55 -8.10 3.84
N ASN A 221 -23.92 -7.42 4.93
CA ASN A 221 -25.07 -6.51 4.98
C ASN A 221 -24.78 -5.16 4.31
N LEU A 222 -23.50 -4.78 4.19
CA LEU A 222 -23.06 -3.50 3.64
C LEU A 222 -23.13 -3.46 2.11
N ARG A 223 -24.30 -3.71 1.52
CA ARG A 223 -24.47 -3.93 0.07
C ARG A 223 -24.05 -2.74 -0.82
N GLN A 224 -23.94 -1.54 -0.25
CA GLN A 224 -23.46 -0.34 -0.95
C GLN A 224 -21.95 -0.16 -0.90
N LEU A 225 -21.21 -1.03 -0.19
CA LEU A 225 -19.78 -0.88 0.03
C LEU A 225 -19.01 -0.99 -1.30
N GLN A 226 -18.21 0.03 -1.58
CA GLN A 226 -17.36 0.15 -2.77
C GLN A 226 -15.88 -0.03 -2.40
N VAL A 227 -15.48 0.39 -1.21
CA VAL A 227 -14.09 0.32 -0.73
C VAL A 227 -14.04 -0.30 0.65
N LEU A 228 -13.23 -1.35 0.79
CA LEU A 228 -12.87 -1.98 2.06
C LEU A 228 -11.35 -1.93 2.25
N ASP A 229 -10.88 -1.18 3.24
CA ASP A 229 -9.48 -1.14 3.63
C ASP A 229 -9.25 -1.75 5.00
N VAL A 230 -8.62 -2.92 5.03
CA VAL A 230 -8.27 -3.65 6.25
C VAL A 230 -6.76 -3.86 6.34
N ARG A 231 -5.96 -3.01 5.68
CA ARG A 231 -4.50 -3.12 5.69
C ARG A 231 -3.94 -2.90 7.09
N GLY A 232 -2.94 -3.68 7.48
CA GLY A 232 -2.32 -3.54 8.81
C GLY A 232 -3.18 -4.02 9.97
N THR A 233 -4.36 -4.60 9.71
CA THR A 233 -5.09 -5.44 10.67
C THR A 233 -4.42 -6.82 10.80
N ARG A 234 -4.95 -7.67 11.68
CA ARG A 234 -4.60 -9.09 11.79
C ARG A 234 -5.67 -9.99 11.15
N VAL A 235 -6.47 -9.48 10.21
CA VAL A 235 -7.50 -10.27 9.53
C VAL A 235 -6.84 -11.34 8.65
N TRP A 236 -7.24 -12.60 8.82
CA TRP A 236 -6.64 -13.76 8.13
C TRP A 236 -7.45 -14.24 6.93
N ALA A 237 -8.75 -14.02 6.97
CA ALA A 237 -9.68 -14.43 5.93
C ALA A 237 -10.79 -13.38 5.82
N LEU A 238 -11.18 -13.08 4.59
CA LEU A 238 -12.41 -12.34 4.34
C LEU A 238 -13.62 -13.27 4.57
N PRO A 239 -14.71 -12.78 5.17
CA PRO A 239 -15.87 -13.59 5.50
C PRO A 239 -16.55 -14.07 4.22
N LYS A 240 -17.18 -15.24 4.25
CA LYS A 240 -17.83 -15.83 3.06
C LYS A 240 -18.90 -14.91 2.50
N THR A 241 -19.53 -14.11 3.35
CA THR A 241 -20.57 -13.16 2.97
C THR A 241 -20.06 -11.96 2.18
N ILE A 242 -18.74 -11.72 2.07
CA ILE A 242 -18.18 -10.63 1.25
C ILE A 242 -18.64 -10.73 -0.21
N ILE A 243 -18.91 -11.95 -0.70
CA ILE A 243 -19.41 -12.20 -2.07
C ILE A 243 -20.81 -11.58 -2.33
N LYS A 244 -21.52 -11.15 -1.28
CA LYS A 244 -22.80 -10.43 -1.38
C LYS A 244 -22.58 -8.95 -1.76
N LEU A 245 -21.37 -8.41 -1.59
CA LEU A 245 -21.04 -7.01 -1.81
C LEU A 245 -20.76 -6.72 -3.29
N ARG A 246 -21.78 -6.81 -4.14
CA ARG A 246 -21.62 -6.72 -5.61
C ARG A 246 -21.11 -5.37 -6.12
N LYS A 247 -21.21 -4.30 -5.33
CA LYS A 247 -20.70 -2.96 -5.67
C LYS A 247 -19.25 -2.74 -5.23
N LEU A 248 -18.60 -3.74 -4.65
CA LEU A 248 -17.26 -3.64 -4.10
C LEU A 248 -16.24 -3.54 -5.24
N GLN A 249 -15.53 -2.43 -5.29
CA GLN A 249 -14.55 -2.10 -6.34
C GLN A 249 -13.10 -2.25 -5.85
N TYR A 250 -12.85 -2.03 -4.56
CA TYR A 250 -11.50 -2.03 -3.99
C TYR A 250 -11.44 -2.81 -2.68
N ILE A 251 -10.62 -3.85 -2.66
CA ILE A 251 -10.25 -4.59 -1.45
C ILE A 251 -8.75 -4.37 -1.19
N TYR A 252 -8.46 -3.69 -0.09
CA TYR A 252 -7.11 -3.50 0.41
C TYR A 252 -6.92 -4.34 1.67
N ALA A 253 -6.14 -5.42 1.55
CA ALA A 253 -5.86 -6.32 2.67
C ALA A 253 -4.35 -6.52 2.89
N GLY A 254 -4.02 -7.18 3.99
CA GLY A 254 -2.66 -7.58 4.37
C GLY A 254 -1.76 -6.44 4.83
N ARG A 255 -0.49 -6.78 5.09
CA ARG A 255 0.56 -5.81 5.44
C ARG A 255 1.58 -5.73 4.31
N ARG A 256 1.97 -4.51 3.93
CA ARG A 256 3.08 -4.32 2.99
C ARG A 256 4.39 -4.69 3.71
N THR A 257 4.89 -5.90 3.50
CA THR A 257 6.24 -6.29 3.94
C THR A 257 7.11 -6.51 2.71
N ASP A 258 8.28 -5.89 2.61
CA ASP A 258 9.29 -6.28 1.61
C ASP A 258 10.16 -7.46 2.13
N TYR A 259 9.88 -7.90 3.37
CA TYR A 259 10.47 -9.05 4.01
C TYR A 259 9.61 -10.30 3.79
N VAL A 260 10.21 -11.33 3.22
CA VAL A 260 9.77 -12.73 3.29
C VAL A 260 10.60 -13.37 4.41
N THR A 261 10.03 -14.16 5.30
CA THR A 261 10.88 -14.89 6.26
C THR A 261 11.69 -15.93 5.49
N GLU A 262 13.01 -16.00 5.70
CA GLU A 262 13.75 -17.23 5.38
C GLU A 262 13.26 -18.27 6.38
N ALA A 263 12.13 -18.87 6.06
CA ALA A 263 11.46 -19.72 7.00
C ALA A 263 12.32 -20.97 7.21
N LYS A 264 13.02 -21.05 8.36
CA LYS A 264 13.29 -22.32 9.05
C LYS A 264 11.94 -22.79 9.62
N ASP A 265 10.98 -23.00 8.74
CA ASP A 265 9.61 -23.35 9.08
C ASP A 265 9.54 -24.87 9.23
N SER A 266 9.61 -25.31 10.48
CA SER A 266 9.36 -26.70 10.83
C SER A 266 7.85 -26.93 10.84
N LEU A 267 7.38 -27.87 10.02
CA LEU A 267 6.02 -28.40 10.09
C LEU A 267 5.65 -28.78 11.54
N THR A 268 6.61 -29.26 12.34
CA THR A 268 6.42 -29.56 13.76
C THR A 268 5.99 -28.34 14.57
N ARG A 269 6.58 -27.16 14.31
CA ARG A 269 6.20 -25.90 14.99
C ARG A 269 4.80 -25.46 14.60
N ARG A 270 4.44 -25.56 13.30
CA ARG A 270 3.08 -25.27 12.81
C ARG A 270 2.05 -26.25 13.37
N CYS A 271 2.40 -27.54 13.48
CA CYS A 271 1.54 -28.56 14.09
C CYS A 271 1.36 -28.34 15.59
N LEU A 272 2.41 -27.99 16.34
CA LEU A 272 2.32 -27.67 17.78
C LEU A 272 1.44 -26.43 18.03
N TRP A 273 1.67 -25.37 17.25
CA TRP A 273 0.85 -24.15 17.33
C TRP A 273 -0.59 -24.43 16.91
N GLY A 274 -0.78 -25.17 15.82
CA GLY A 274 -2.09 -25.57 15.31
C GLY A 274 -2.85 -26.45 16.29
N ALA A 275 -2.20 -27.43 16.92
CA ALA A 275 -2.79 -28.27 17.96
C ALA A 275 -3.22 -27.43 19.17
N GLY A 276 -2.42 -26.45 19.58
CA GLY A 276 -2.80 -25.47 20.60
C GLY A 276 -4.03 -24.64 20.21
N GLN A 277 -4.14 -24.19 18.97
CA GLN A 277 -5.31 -23.43 18.46
C GLN A 277 -6.55 -24.30 18.22
N CYS A 278 -6.40 -25.60 17.97
CA CYS A 278 -7.53 -26.52 17.97
C CYS A 278 -7.97 -26.83 19.40
N ALA A 279 -7.05 -26.90 20.36
CA ALA A 279 -7.37 -27.09 21.78
C ALA A 279 -8.04 -25.88 22.43
N THR A 280 -7.85 -24.66 21.92
CA THR A 280 -8.60 -23.46 22.38
C THR A 280 -10.09 -23.52 22.04
N CYS A 281 -10.52 -24.39 21.12
CA CYS A 281 -11.95 -24.68 20.89
C CYS A 281 -12.56 -25.56 22.01
N CYS A 282 -11.70 -26.20 22.81
CA CYS A 282 -12.04 -27.11 23.92
C CYS A 282 -11.74 -26.53 25.31
N VAL A 283 -10.94 -25.48 25.44
CA VAL A 283 -10.60 -24.85 26.74
C VAL A 283 -10.80 -23.33 26.68
N PRO A 284 -11.71 -22.76 27.51
CA PRO A 284 -11.99 -21.32 27.49
C PRO A 284 -10.85 -20.38 27.97
N LEU A 285 -9.65 -20.86 28.33
CA LEU A 285 -8.79 -20.14 29.29
C LEU A 285 -7.25 -20.08 29.05
N LEU A 286 -6.67 -20.57 27.93
CA LEU A 286 -5.20 -20.75 27.87
C LEU A 286 -4.40 -20.00 26.80
N GLY A 287 -5.03 -19.12 26.02
CA GLY A 287 -4.27 -18.22 25.14
C GLY A 287 -4.78 -16.82 25.35
N ASP A 288 -3.87 -15.86 25.42
CA ASP A 288 -4.05 -14.41 25.53
C ASP A 288 -4.89 -13.81 24.37
N ILE A 289 -6.09 -14.35 24.22
CA ILE A 289 -7.27 -13.86 23.51
C ILE A 289 -8.07 -13.07 24.56
N HIS A 290 -7.40 -12.29 25.41
CA HIS A 290 -8.02 -11.38 26.39
C HIS A 290 -8.61 -10.15 25.68
N GLY A 291 -9.55 -10.41 24.77
CA GLY A 291 -10.53 -9.44 24.31
C GLY A 291 -11.92 -9.98 24.64
N PRO A 292 -12.86 -9.15 25.14
CA PRO A 292 -14.22 -9.56 25.45
C PRO A 292 -15.01 -9.77 24.14
N LEU A 293 -14.65 -10.80 23.38
CA LEU A 293 -15.38 -11.32 22.21
C LEU A 293 -16.71 -12.01 22.61
N HIS A 294 -17.03 -12.02 23.91
CA HIS A 294 -18.01 -12.90 24.54
C HIS A 294 -19.47 -12.41 24.52
N LYS A 295 -19.79 -11.28 23.86
CA LYS A 295 -21.20 -10.85 23.66
C LYS A 295 -21.76 -11.13 22.26
N ALA A 296 -20.91 -11.24 21.23
CA ALA A 296 -21.35 -11.33 19.83
C ALA A 296 -21.02 -12.65 19.12
N LEU A 297 -20.08 -13.46 19.65
CA LEU A 297 -19.66 -14.71 19.05
C LEU A 297 -20.11 -15.89 19.91
N THR A 298 -20.84 -16.82 19.31
CA THR A 298 -21.19 -18.08 19.95
C THR A 298 -19.96 -18.98 20.07
N ARG A 299 -19.98 -19.99 20.95
CA ARG A 299 -18.93 -21.04 20.98
C ARG A 299 -18.71 -21.64 19.59
N ARG A 300 -19.77 -21.80 18.80
CA ARG A 300 -19.70 -22.27 17.41
C ARG A 300 -18.90 -21.31 16.53
N ASP A 301 -19.05 -20.00 16.66
CA ASP A 301 -18.30 -19.03 15.87
C ASP A 301 -16.82 -18.99 16.27
N ALA A 302 -16.52 -19.10 17.57
CA ALA A 302 -15.16 -19.23 18.07
C ALA A 302 -14.47 -20.51 17.56
N CYS A 303 -15.14 -21.66 17.65
CA CYS A 303 -14.66 -22.93 17.07
C CYS A 303 -14.49 -22.83 15.54
N THR A 304 -15.42 -22.20 14.83
CA THR A 304 -15.34 -22.01 13.38
C THR A 304 -14.15 -21.13 13.01
N PHE A 305 -13.92 -20.04 13.73
CA PHE A 305 -12.75 -19.19 13.51
C PHE A 305 -11.46 -19.95 13.81
N ALA A 306 -11.37 -20.64 14.95
CA ALA A 306 -10.18 -21.40 15.32
C ALA A 306 -9.88 -22.52 14.30
N CYS A 307 -10.86 -23.39 14.02
CA CYS A 307 -10.67 -24.60 13.21
C CYS A 307 -10.72 -24.34 11.70
N CYS A 308 -11.50 -23.35 11.22
CA CYS A 308 -11.71 -23.11 9.79
C CYS A 308 -10.99 -21.87 9.25
N VAL A 309 -10.54 -20.96 10.10
CA VAL A 309 -9.81 -19.74 9.68
C VAL A 309 -8.37 -19.79 10.19
N LYS A 310 -8.16 -19.75 11.51
CA LYS A 310 -6.84 -19.58 12.13
C LYS A 310 -5.95 -20.80 11.96
N PHE A 311 -6.43 -22.00 12.27
CA PHE A 311 -5.66 -23.24 12.12
C PHE A 311 -5.23 -23.48 10.67
N PRO A 312 -6.13 -23.43 9.66
CA PRO A 312 -5.72 -23.56 8.26
C PRO A 312 -4.74 -22.45 7.86
N ALA A 313 -4.95 -21.21 8.32
CA ALA A 313 -4.05 -20.10 8.02
C ALA A 313 -2.64 -20.32 8.57
N VAL A 314 -2.50 -20.77 9.82
CA VAL A 314 -1.21 -21.16 10.42
C VAL A 314 -0.57 -22.30 9.62
N MET A 315 -1.34 -23.35 9.32
CA MET A 315 -0.84 -24.49 8.53
C MET A 315 -0.38 -24.08 7.12
N MET A 316 -0.94 -23.02 6.55
CA MET A 316 -0.58 -22.48 5.24
C MET A 316 0.58 -21.46 5.28
N GLY A 317 1.14 -21.16 6.46
CA GLY A 317 2.14 -20.09 6.62
C GLY A 317 1.58 -18.70 6.31
N VAL A 318 0.26 -18.52 6.43
CA VAL A 318 -0.40 -17.20 6.31
C VAL A 318 -0.05 -16.32 7.51
N ASP A 319 0.22 -16.95 8.67
CA ASP A 319 0.56 -16.31 9.96
C ASP A 319 1.84 -15.50 9.90
N GLU A 320 2.91 -16.13 9.40
CA GLU A 320 4.25 -15.55 9.39
C GLU A 320 4.34 -14.27 8.56
N GLU A 321 3.42 -14.07 7.61
CA GLU A 321 3.39 -12.90 6.73
C GLU A 321 2.10 -12.06 6.84
N ARG A 322 1.20 -12.36 7.79
CA ARG A 322 -0.11 -11.66 7.96
C ARG A 322 -0.87 -11.50 6.63
N ARG A 323 -0.95 -12.58 5.87
CA ARG A 323 -1.62 -12.61 4.54
C ARG A 323 -3.12 -12.84 4.72
N VAL A 324 -3.93 -12.50 3.71
CA VAL A 324 -5.41 -12.64 3.81
C VAL A 324 -5.93 -13.61 2.76
N THR A 325 -6.77 -14.56 3.15
CA THR A 325 -7.46 -15.47 2.22
C THR A 325 -8.80 -14.89 1.77
N VAL A 326 -9.21 -15.18 0.55
CA VAL A 326 -10.54 -14.82 0.02
C VAL A 326 -11.42 -16.07 -0.05
N PRO A 327 -12.73 -15.93 0.18
CA PRO A 327 -13.65 -17.05 0.13
C PRO A 327 -13.89 -17.50 -1.33
N TRP A 328 -14.32 -18.76 -1.47
CA TRP A 328 -14.86 -19.22 -2.74
C TRP A 328 -16.17 -18.49 -3.10
N GLY A 329 -16.40 -18.30 -4.39
CA GLY A 329 -17.48 -17.46 -4.94
C GLY A 329 -17.08 -16.01 -5.14
N THR A 330 -15.79 -15.66 -5.00
CA THR A 330 -15.28 -14.29 -5.20
C THR A 330 -15.53 -13.79 -6.62
N ARG A 331 -15.73 -14.70 -7.58
CA ARG A 331 -16.19 -14.41 -8.96
C ARG A 331 -17.49 -13.60 -9.05
N LYS A 332 -18.28 -13.48 -7.96
CA LYS A 332 -19.50 -12.65 -7.93
C LYS A 332 -19.21 -11.14 -7.79
N LEU A 333 -17.97 -10.77 -7.49
CA LEU A 333 -17.54 -9.38 -7.33
C LEU A 333 -17.11 -8.77 -8.67
N ASN A 334 -18.04 -8.69 -9.62
CA ASN A 334 -17.74 -8.33 -11.02
C ASN A 334 -17.20 -6.89 -11.19
N GLU A 335 -17.56 -5.98 -10.26
CA GLU A 335 -17.11 -4.59 -10.24
C GLU A 335 -15.71 -4.41 -9.61
N LEU A 336 -15.05 -5.50 -9.23
CA LEU A 336 -13.78 -5.43 -8.50
C LEU A 336 -12.63 -5.02 -9.41
N HIS A 337 -12.07 -3.83 -9.15
CA HIS A 337 -10.94 -3.25 -9.87
C HIS A 337 -9.60 -3.52 -9.20
N THR A 338 -9.58 -3.65 -7.86
CA THR A 338 -8.35 -3.86 -7.10
C THR A 338 -8.52 -4.92 -6.03
N LEU A 339 -7.66 -5.93 -6.06
CA LEU A 339 -7.55 -6.97 -5.05
C LEU A 339 -6.10 -7.06 -4.56
N ARG A 340 -5.86 -6.67 -3.31
CA ARG A 340 -4.49 -6.62 -2.75
C ARG A 340 -4.24 -7.60 -1.63
N GLU A 341 -3.08 -8.25 -1.73
CA GLU A 341 -2.40 -9.07 -0.72
C GLU A 341 -3.20 -10.32 -0.33
N VAL A 342 -3.71 -11.01 -1.36
CA VAL A 342 -4.51 -12.23 -1.20
C VAL A 342 -3.64 -13.47 -1.28
N ASN A 343 -3.81 -14.41 -0.36
CA ASN A 343 -3.15 -15.71 -0.39
C ASN A 343 -3.93 -16.70 -1.26
N VAL A 344 -3.26 -17.26 -2.27
CA VAL A 344 -3.80 -18.24 -3.24
C VAL A 344 -3.15 -19.63 -3.07
N GLY A 345 -2.46 -19.88 -1.97
CA GLY A 345 -1.78 -21.15 -1.69
C GLY A 345 -2.73 -22.34 -1.49
N ARG A 346 -4.00 -22.08 -1.15
CA ARG A 346 -5.00 -23.12 -0.85
C ARG A 346 -5.79 -23.56 -2.09
N GLY A 347 -5.22 -24.47 -2.86
CA GLY A 347 -5.88 -25.07 -4.02
C GLY A 347 -6.18 -24.06 -5.13
N ASN A 348 -6.85 -24.53 -6.19
CA ASN A 348 -7.03 -23.74 -7.40
C ASN A 348 -8.38 -23.00 -7.46
N ALA A 349 -9.31 -23.27 -6.54
CA ALA A 349 -10.67 -22.71 -6.58
C ALA A 349 -10.69 -21.17 -6.57
N VAL A 350 -9.87 -20.55 -5.72
CA VAL A 350 -9.74 -19.08 -5.65
C VAL A 350 -9.15 -18.52 -6.95
N LEU A 351 -8.19 -19.21 -7.56
CA LEU A 351 -7.61 -18.79 -8.84
C LEU A 351 -8.62 -18.90 -9.98
N GLN A 352 -9.48 -19.92 -9.97
CA GLN A 352 -10.60 -20.03 -10.91
C GLN A 352 -11.60 -18.88 -10.74
N ASP A 353 -11.87 -18.46 -9.50
CA ASP A 353 -12.71 -17.29 -9.26
C ASP A 353 -12.04 -16.00 -9.75
N ILE A 354 -10.75 -15.79 -9.44
CA ILE A 354 -9.98 -14.61 -9.87
C ILE A 354 -9.92 -14.53 -11.40
N LYS A 355 -9.78 -15.67 -12.09
CA LYS A 355 -9.81 -15.74 -13.56
C LYS A 355 -11.06 -15.09 -14.15
N MET A 356 -12.20 -15.15 -13.46
CA MET A 356 -13.48 -14.59 -13.93
C MET A 356 -13.62 -13.08 -13.67
N LEU A 357 -12.70 -12.46 -12.94
CA LEU A 357 -12.72 -11.03 -12.60
C LEU A 357 -12.06 -10.18 -13.68
N THR A 358 -12.59 -10.20 -14.91
CA THR A 358 -11.99 -9.53 -16.08
C THR A 358 -11.89 -8.00 -15.96
N GLY A 359 -12.65 -7.40 -15.04
CA GLY A 359 -12.56 -5.98 -14.67
C GLY A 359 -11.35 -5.59 -13.81
N LEU A 360 -10.56 -6.58 -13.35
CA LEU A 360 -9.49 -6.35 -12.38
C LEU A 360 -8.29 -5.63 -13.01
N ARG A 361 -7.94 -4.46 -12.47
CA ARG A 361 -6.81 -3.63 -12.90
C ARG A 361 -5.56 -3.85 -12.05
N LYS A 362 -5.71 -4.17 -10.77
CA LYS A 362 -4.59 -4.34 -9.83
C LYS A 362 -4.75 -5.61 -9.00
N LEU A 363 -3.83 -6.55 -9.18
CA LEU A 363 -3.79 -7.82 -8.47
C LEU A 363 -2.49 -7.96 -7.68
N ARG A 364 -2.60 -8.25 -6.38
CA ARG A 364 -1.45 -8.69 -5.59
C ARG A 364 -1.75 -10.01 -4.90
N VAL A 365 -0.98 -11.04 -5.25
CA VAL A 365 -1.16 -12.39 -4.72
C VAL A 365 0.08 -12.88 -3.99
N THR A 366 -0.16 -13.74 -3.02
CA THR A 366 0.85 -14.43 -2.22
C THR A 366 0.57 -15.94 -2.22
N GLY A 367 1.60 -16.76 -1.96
CA GLY A 367 1.43 -18.22 -1.89
C GLY A 367 1.37 -18.93 -3.25
N VAL A 368 1.80 -18.26 -4.33
CA VAL A 368 2.01 -18.91 -5.64
C VAL A 368 3.14 -19.93 -5.52
N ASN A 369 2.95 -21.14 -6.02
CA ASN A 369 3.90 -22.23 -5.95
C ASN A 369 3.71 -23.19 -7.14
N ARG A 370 4.61 -24.17 -7.29
CA ARG A 370 4.57 -25.11 -8.44
C ARG A 370 3.23 -25.85 -8.61
N LYS A 371 2.51 -26.13 -7.52
CA LYS A 371 1.23 -26.87 -7.59
C LYS A 371 0.09 -26.01 -8.17
N ASN A 372 0.03 -24.73 -7.80
CA ASN A 372 -1.02 -23.82 -8.28
C ASN A 372 -0.58 -22.95 -9.48
N GLY A 373 0.70 -23.01 -9.88
CA GLY A 373 1.28 -22.28 -11.02
C GLY A 373 0.44 -22.37 -12.31
N PRO A 374 0.01 -23.57 -12.77
CA PRO A 374 -0.84 -23.69 -13.95
C PRO A 374 -2.15 -22.90 -13.86
N ALA A 375 -2.86 -23.00 -12.72
CA ALA A 375 -4.09 -22.26 -12.49
C ALA A 375 -3.83 -20.75 -12.37
N PHE A 376 -2.69 -20.35 -11.79
CA PHE A 376 -2.30 -18.95 -11.68
C PHE A 376 -2.01 -18.33 -13.05
N ARG A 377 -1.25 -19.02 -13.90
CA ARG A 377 -0.98 -18.59 -15.29
C ARG A 377 -2.28 -18.43 -16.08
N ALA A 378 -3.17 -19.42 -15.99
CA ALA A 378 -4.49 -19.37 -16.64
C ALA A 378 -5.38 -18.23 -16.12
N ALA A 379 -5.26 -17.87 -14.82
CA ALA A 379 -5.97 -16.73 -14.27
C ALA A 379 -5.40 -15.42 -14.83
N VAL A 380 -4.08 -15.23 -14.79
CA VAL A 380 -3.43 -14.00 -15.27
C VAL A 380 -3.66 -13.76 -16.76
N SER A 381 -3.59 -14.80 -17.60
CA SER A 381 -3.85 -14.66 -19.04
C SER A 381 -5.28 -14.22 -19.38
N ASN A 382 -6.25 -14.45 -18.49
CA ASN A 382 -7.63 -14.03 -18.71
C ASN A 382 -7.93 -12.59 -18.22
N LEU A 383 -6.99 -11.97 -17.52
CA LEU A 383 -7.15 -10.62 -16.95
C LEU A 383 -6.64 -9.55 -17.92
N SER A 384 -7.37 -9.32 -19.01
CA SER A 384 -6.97 -8.40 -20.09
C SER A 384 -6.84 -6.92 -19.67
N ARG A 385 -7.55 -6.50 -18.62
CA ARG A 385 -7.49 -5.12 -18.08
C ARG A 385 -6.44 -4.92 -16.99
N LEU A 386 -5.58 -5.91 -16.73
CA LEU A 386 -4.63 -5.87 -15.63
C LEU A 386 -3.48 -4.90 -15.92
N GLU A 387 -3.36 -3.85 -15.11
CA GLU A 387 -2.33 -2.81 -15.19
C GLU A 387 -1.19 -3.03 -14.21
N SER A 388 -1.46 -3.68 -13.07
CA SER A 388 -0.45 -3.96 -12.05
C SER A 388 -0.59 -5.35 -11.45
N LEU A 389 0.50 -6.11 -11.52
CA LEU A 389 0.62 -7.45 -10.96
C LEU A 389 1.75 -7.49 -9.93
N SER A 390 1.45 -8.00 -8.74
CA SER A 390 2.44 -8.31 -7.73
C SER A 390 2.29 -9.78 -7.33
N VAL A 391 3.37 -10.55 -7.45
CA VAL A 391 3.38 -11.97 -7.13
C VAL A 391 4.42 -12.22 -6.05
N ARG A 392 4.00 -12.90 -4.98
CA ARG A 392 4.88 -13.30 -3.89
C ARG A 392 4.82 -14.80 -3.65
N SER A 393 5.99 -15.40 -3.54
CA SER A 393 6.16 -16.75 -3.05
C SER A 393 7.24 -16.81 -1.97
N ALA A 394 6.95 -17.57 -0.92
CA ALA A 394 7.86 -17.77 0.21
C ALA A 394 8.56 -19.14 0.14
N GLY A 395 9.61 -19.28 0.94
CA GLY A 395 10.37 -20.52 1.07
C GLY A 395 11.43 -20.72 -0.03
N LYS A 396 12.24 -21.78 0.14
CA LYS A 396 13.42 -22.05 -0.71
C LYS A 396 13.09 -22.18 -2.20
N ARG A 397 11.94 -22.76 -2.55
CA ARG A 397 11.52 -22.91 -3.96
C ARG A 397 10.96 -21.63 -4.56
N GLY A 398 10.33 -20.77 -3.76
CA GLY A 398 9.80 -19.48 -4.22
C GLY A 398 8.95 -19.56 -5.50
N LEU A 399 9.28 -18.73 -6.47
CA LEU A 399 8.62 -18.58 -7.78
C LEU A 399 9.18 -19.50 -8.88
N ARG A 400 10.18 -20.34 -8.57
CA ARG A 400 10.82 -21.25 -9.53
C ARG A 400 9.79 -22.11 -10.27
N GLY A 401 9.78 -22.03 -11.60
CA GLY A 401 8.88 -22.83 -12.45
C GLY A 401 7.40 -22.50 -12.31
N CYS A 402 7.05 -21.38 -11.66
CA CYS A 402 5.65 -21.01 -11.39
C CYS A 402 5.08 -20.04 -12.43
N LEU A 403 5.95 -19.29 -13.13
CA LEU A 403 5.59 -18.16 -13.99
C LEU A 403 5.86 -18.41 -15.48
N ASP A 404 6.60 -19.47 -15.81
CA ASP A 404 6.97 -19.80 -17.19
C ASP A 404 5.73 -20.28 -17.96
N GLY A 405 5.57 -19.95 -19.24
CA GLY A 405 4.44 -20.44 -20.05
C GLY A 405 3.10 -19.73 -19.80
N ILE A 406 3.12 -18.43 -19.53
CA ILE A 406 1.93 -17.57 -19.73
C ILE A 406 1.80 -17.36 -21.24
N SER A 407 0.83 -18.03 -21.87
CA SER A 407 0.67 -18.05 -23.34
C SER A 407 0.17 -16.73 -23.92
N SER A 408 -0.54 -15.92 -23.12
CA SER A 408 -1.03 -14.60 -23.50
C SER A 408 -0.78 -13.68 -22.31
N PRO A 409 0.34 -12.92 -22.29
CA PRO A 409 0.63 -12.00 -21.21
C PRO A 409 -0.36 -10.83 -21.21
N PRO A 410 -0.64 -10.21 -20.04
CA PRO A 410 -1.60 -9.10 -19.98
C PRO A 410 -1.03 -7.87 -20.72
N GLU A 411 -1.61 -7.53 -21.87
CA GLU A 411 -1.11 -6.47 -22.75
C GLU A 411 -1.00 -5.10 -22.06
N ASN A 412 -1.95 -4.79 -21.18
CA ASN A 412 -2.04 -3.51 -20.48
C ASN A 412 -1.13 -3.41 -19.23
N LEU A 413 -0.26 -4.40 -18.98
CA LEU A 413 0.53 -4.47 -17.76
C LEU A 413 1.62 -3.39 -17.73
N GLN A 414 1.48 -2.44 -16.80
CA GLN A 414 2.42 -1.33 -16.61
C GLN A 414 3.38 -1.53 -15.44
N SER A 415 2.99 -2.30 -14.42
CA SER A 415 3.83 -2.56 -13.26
C SER A 415 3.81 -4.02 -12.84
N LEU A 416 4.97 -4.65 -12.92
CA LEU A 416 5.22 -6.01 -12.47
C LEU A 416 6.14 -6.03 -11.24
N LYS A 417 5.75 -6.78 -10.20
CA LYS A 417 6.56 -6.94 -8.99
C LYS A 417 6.64 -8.41 -8.59
N LEU A 418 7.83 -8.97 -8.61
CA LEU A 418 8.08 -10.38 -8.30
C LEU A 418 8.90 -10.48 -7.01
N TYR A 419 8.36 -11.23 -6.05
CA TYR A 419 8.97 -11.46 -4.74
C TYR A 419 9.11 -12.96 -4.49
N GLY A 420 10.34 -13.44 -4.36
CA GLY A 420 10.63 -14.85 -4.08
C GLY A 420 11.63 -15.46 -5.05
N ASN A 421 12.11 -16.66 -4.72
CA ASN A 421 13.18 -17.32 -5.47
C ASN A 421 12.79 -17.54 -6.94
N LEU A 422 13.51 -16.90 -7.86
CA LEU A 422 13.35 -17.01 -9.31
C LEU A 422 14.75 -17.24 -9.89
N GLU A 423 14.92 -18.31 -10.67
CA GLU A 423 16.21 -18.71 -11.25
C GLU A 423 16.47 -18.08 -12.61
N THR A 424 15.42 -17.87 -13.40
CA THR A 424 15.44 -17.25 -14.73
C THR A 424 14.26 -16.28 -14.86
N LEU A 425 14.44 -15.20 -15.62
CA LEU A 425 13.35 -14.28 -15.92
C LEU A 425 12.41 -14.88 -16.98
N PRO A 426 11.08 -14.89 -16.77
CA PRO A 426 10.16 -15.41 -17.78
C PRO A 426 10.18 -14.59 -19.08
N GLU A 427 10.27 -15.27 -20.22
CA GLU A 427 10.39 -14.65 -21.55
C GLU A 427 9.22 -13.72 -21.92
N TRP A 428 7.99 -14.05 -21.50
CA TRP A 428 6.80 -13.22 -21.75
C TRP A 428 6.92 -11.79 -21.18
N ILE A 429 7.86 -11.52 -20.27
CA ILE A 429 8.11 -10.16 -19.76
C ILE A 429 8.70 -9.26 -20.87
N LYS A 430 9.49 -9.80 -21.82
CA LYS A 430 10.00 -9.04 -22.99
C LYS A 430 8.87 -8.60 -23.91
N GLU A 431 7.82 -9.42 -24.00
CA GLU A 431 6.68 -9.20 -24.88
C GLU A 431 5.71 -8.13 -24.36
N LEU A 432 5.92 -7.59 -23.15
CA LEU A 432 5.02 -6.61 -22.55
C LEU A 432 5.22 -5.21 -23.16
N PRO A 433 4.26 -4.71 -23.96
CA PRO A 433 4.46 -3.47 -24.74
C PRO A 433 4.37 -2.19 -23.90
N HIS A 434 3.89 -2.27 -22.66
CA HIS A 434 3.61 -1.13 -21.78
C HIS A 434 4.27 -1.23 -20.41
N LEU A 435 5.23 -2.14 -20.21
CA LEU A 435 5.88 -2.32 -18.91
C LEU A 435 6.78 -1.14 -18.56
N VAL A 436 6.29 -0.27 -17.68
CA VAL A 436 7.02 0.92 -17.18
C VAL A 436 7.84 0.60 -15.93
N LYS A 437 7.39 -0.38 -15.14
CA LYS A 437 8.01 -0.70 -13.86
C LYS A 437 8.18 -2.19 -13.60
N LEU A 438 9.40 -2.56 -13.24
CA LEU A 438 9.75 -3.89 -12.78
C LEU A 438 10.41 -3.81 -11.40
N LYS A 439 9.87 -4.58 -10.44
CA LYS A 439 10.51 -4.79 -9.13
C LYS A 439 10.82 -6.27 -8.95
N LEU A 440 12.07 -6.59 -8.71
CA LEU A 440 12.54 -7.91 -8.35
C LEU A 440 13.05 -7.88 -6.90
N ALA A 441 12.65 -8.88 -6.13
CA ALA A 441 13.08 -9.00 -4.73
C ALA A 441 13.23 -10.48 -4.37
N ARG A 442 14.33 -10.82 -3.68
CA ARG A 442 14.59 -12.19 -3.20
C ARG A 442 14.66 -13.24 -4.31
N THR A 443 15.04 -12.81 -5.50
CA THR A 443 15.29 -13.67 -6.65
C THR A 443 16.70 -14.31 -6.54
N ARG A 444 16.95 -15.45 -7.20
CA ARG A 444 18.26 -16.13 -7.24
C ARG A 444 18.60 -16.43 -8.69
N LEU A 445 18.69 -15.36 -9.48
CA LEU A 445 18.97 -15.47 -10.91
C LEU A 445 20.34 -16.14 -11.09
N LEU A 446 20.36 -17.29 -11.77
CA LEU A 446 21.57 -18.11 -11.92
C LEU A 446 22.53 -17.51 -12.95
N GLU A 447 21.98 -17.01 -14.06
CA GLU A 447 22.72 -16.36 -15.15
C GLU A 447 22.53 -14.85 -15.07
N HIS A 448 23.41 -14.19 -14.32
CA HIS A 448 23.31 -12.77 -14.05
C HIS A 448 23.45 -11.90 -15.30
N ASP A 449 24.43 -12.20 -16.15
CA ASP A 449 24.71 -11.39 -17.34
C ASP A 449 23.57 -11.49 -18.36
N ALA A 450 23.04 -12.69 -18.58
CA ALA A 450 21.84 -12.91 -19.39
C ALA A 450 20.62 -12.18 -18.81
N ALA A 451 20.46 -12.16 -17.48
CA ALA A 451 19.38 -11.42 -16.85
C ALA A 451 19.55 -9.89 -16.98
N MET A 452 20.77 -9.37 -16.94
CA MET A 452 21.02 -7.93 -17.14
C MET A 452 20.80 -7.52 -18.59
N GLU A 453 21.22 -8.34 -19.54
CA GLU A 453 20.92 -8.14 -20.96
C GLU A 453 19.40 -8.18 -21.20
N PHE A 454 18.71 -9.16 -20.62
CA PHE A 454 17.24 -9.24 -20.65
C PHE A 454 16.59 -7.94 -20.19
N LEU A 455 17.03 -7.41 -19.03
CA LEU A 455 16.48 -6.19 -18.45
C LEU A 455 16.85 -4.94 -19.25
N GLY A 456 18.07 -4.91 -19.81
CA GLY A 456 18.58 -3.81 -20.63
C GLY A 456 17.81 -3.62 -21.94
N ASN A 457 17.24 -4.70 -22.47
CA ASN A 457 16.47 -4.70 -23.72
C ASN A 457 15.00 -4.30 -23.57
N LEU A 458 14.53 -3.98 -22.35
CA LEU A 458 13.15 -3.56 -22.11
C LEU A 458 12.93 -2.09 -22.52
N ALA A 459 12.40 -1.89 -23.73
CA ALA A 459 12.32 -0.59 -24.39
C ALA A 459 11.58 0.52 -23.62
N LYS A 460 10.55 0.20 -22.82
CA LYS A 460 9.73 1.19 -22.09
C LYS A 460 9.94 1.19 -20.57
N LEU A 461 10.93 0.45 -20.07
CA LEU A 461 11.17 0.34 -18.65
C LEU A 461 11.78 1.64 -18.09
N GLU A 462 10.98 2.41 -17.35
CA GLU A 462 11.43 3.65 -16.70
C GLU A 462 11.90 3.43 -15.26
N ILE A 463 11.33 2.43 -14.55
CA ILE A 463 11.65 2.16 -13.15
C ILE A 463 12.06 0.71 -12.94
N LEU A 464 13.30 0.51 -12.51
CA LEU A 464 13.85 -0.78 -12.11
C LEU A 464 14.19 -0.77 -10.62
N VAL A 465 13.63 -1.72 -9.87
CA VAL A 465 13.91 -1.90 -8.44
C VAL A 465 14.40 -3.31 -8.17
N LEU A 466 15.68 -3.45 -7.84
CA LEU A 466 16.35 -4.69 -7.49
C LEU A 466 16.60 -4.73 -5.98
N SER A 467 15.63 -5.24 -5.22
CA SER A 467 15.64 -5.15 -3.75
C SER A 467 16.70 -6.05 -3.10
N TRP A 468 16.99 -5.86 -1.81
CA TRP A 468 17.90 -6.72 -1.04
C TRP A 468 17.67 -8.22 -1.31
N HIS A 469 18.76 -8.94 -1.56
CA HIS A 469 18.79 -10.36 -1.97
C HIS A 469 18.11 -10.68 -3.32
N TRP A 470 17.99 -9.73 -4.25
CA TRP A 470 17.48 -9.98 -5.61
C TRP A 470 18.39 -10.93 -6.43
N SER A 471 19.63 -11.11 -6.03
CA SER A 471 20.47 -12.20 -6.53
C SER A 471 21.39 -12.60 -5.38
N LEU A 472 21.45 -13.89 -5.06
CA LEU A 472 22.52 -14.44 -4.23
C LEU A 472 23.79 -14.46 -5.08
N LEU A 473 24.27 -13.27 -5.46
CA LEU A 473 25.48 -13.10 -6.28
C LEU A 473 26.57 -14.02 -5.74
N GLN A 474 27.00 -14.92 -6.60
CA GLN A 474 28.19 -15.73 -6.37
C GLN A 474 29.45 -14.99 -6.84
N GLY A 475 29.28 -13.92 -7.63
CA GLY A 475 30.34 -13.04 -8.12
C GLY A 475 30.48 -11.74 -7.34
N GLU A 476 31.69 -11.17 -7.38
CA GLU A 476 32.08 -9.95 -6.64
C GLU A 476 31.81 -8.65 -7.41
N LYS A 477 31.25 -8.74 -8.63
CA LYS A 477 31.11 -7.63 -9.58
C LYS A 477 29.70 -7.55 -10.16
N LEU A 478 29.16 -6.33 -10.23
CA LEU A 478 27.87 -6.00 -10.82
C LEU A 478 28.09 -5.05 -12.01
N ASP A 479 27.99 -5.57 -13.22
CA ASP A 479 28.20 -4.79 -14.44
C ASP A 479 26.88 -4.51 -15.16
N PHE A 480 26.62 -3.23 -15.45
CA PHE A 480 25.57 -2.79 -16.35
C PHE A 480 26.17 -2.56 -17.73
N LYS A 481 26.16 -3.61 -18.56
CA LYS A 481 26.77 -3.62 -19.90
C LYS A 481 25.74 -3.42 -21.01
N SER A 482 26.22 -2.95 -22.16
CA SER A 482 25.53 -3.07 -23.44
C SER A 482 26.11 -4.25 -24.22
N SER A 483 25.28 -5.20 -24.65
CA SER A 483 25.76 -6.40 -25.35
C SER A 483 26.11 -6.17 -26.82
N GLN A 484 25.68 -5.06 -27.44
CA GLN A 484 25.81 -4.85 -28.89
C GLN A 484 25.90 -3.36 -29.30
N ALA A 485 26.95 -2.63 -28.92
CA ALA A 485 27.20 -1.22 -29.35
C ALA A 485 26.01 -0.23 -29.26
N GLY A 486 24.93 -0.63 -28.59
CA GLY A 486 23.64 0.05 -28.54
C GLY A 486 23.35 0.54 -27.14
N ILE A 487 22.20 1.18 -26.97
CA ILE A 487 21.81 1.75 -25.69
C ILE A 487 21.17 0.67 -24.82
N ALA A 488 21.82 0.30 -23.71
CA ALA A 488 21.22 -0.56 -22.70
C ALA A 488 20.39 0.28 -21.72
N PHE A 489 19.21 -0.21 -21.32
CA PHE A 489 18.32 0.50 -20.39
C PHE A 489 17.93 1.91 -20.88
N GLY A 490 17.69 2.08 -22.19
CA GLY A 490 17.57 3.39 -22.82
C GLY A 490 16.43 4.30 -22.36
N SER A 491 15.40 3.75 -21.71
CA SER A 491 14.27 4.50 -21.14
C SER A 491 14.32 4.61 -19.62
N LEU A 492 15.33 4.06 -18.97
CA LEU A 492 15.39 3.97 -17.52
C LEU A 492 15.67 5.34 -16.89
N ARG A 493 14.78 5.77 -16.00
CA ARG A 493 14.85 7.06 -15.28
C ARG A 493 15.14 6.87 -13.79
N VAL A 494 14.67 5.77 -13.21
CA VAL A 494 14.86 5.44 -11.79
C VAL A 494 15.44 4.05 -11.66
N LEU A 495 16.63 3.98 -11.07
CA LEU A 495 17.28 2.74 -10.69
C LEU A 495 17.40 2.68 -9.17
N SER A 496 16.87 1.62 -8.57
CA SER A 496 17.09 1.31 -7.16
C SER A 496 17.63 -0.10 -7.03
N PHE A 497 18.79 -0.29 -6.40
CA PHE A 497 19.31 -1.63 -6.13
C PHE A 497 19.94 -1.79 -4.75
N GLY A 498 19.81 -3.00 -4.22
CA GLY A 498 20.47 -3.45 -3.00
C GLY A 498 21.81 -4.11 -3.32
N VAL A 499 22.87 -3.69 -2.63
CA VAL A 499 24.20 -4.29 -2.64
C VAL A 499 24.38 -5.11 -1.37
N ILE A 500 24.60 -6.42 -1.54
CA ILE A 500 24.84 -7.36 -0.44
C ILE A 500 26.33 -7.53 -0.19
N SER A 501 26.71 -8.14 0.95
CA SER A 501 28.10 -8.25 1.43
C SER A 501 29.13 -8.84 0.47
N LYS A 502 28.70 -9.52 -0.59
CA LYS A 502 29.59 -10.18 -1.56
C LYS A 502 30.01 -9.30 -2.74
N VAL A 503 29.27 -8.23 -3.01
CA VAL A 503 29.56 -7.35 -4.16
C VAL A 503 30.60 -6.32 -3.76
N LYS A 504 31.75 -6.33 -4.44
CA LYS A 504 32.87 -5.42 -4.21
C LYS A 504 32.94 -4.28 -5.22
N SER A 505 32.41 -4.49 -6.44
CA SER A 505 32.42 -3.44 -7.47
C SER A 505 31.10 -3.37 -8.26
N VAL A 506 30.72 -2.15 -8.61
CA VAL A 506 29.61 -1.82 -9.50
C VAL A 506 30.15 -0.99 -10.66
N LYS A 507 29.93 -1.44 -11.89
CA LYS A 507 30.39 -0.76 -13.11
C LYS A 507 29.21 -0.40 -14.00
N PHE A 508 29.17 0.85 -14.44
CA PHE A 508 28.30 1.32 -15.51
C PHE A 508 29.15 1.45 -16.78
N GLU A 509 28.79 0.75 -17.85
CA GLU A 509 29.54 0.82 -19.12
C GLU A 509 28.97 1.88 -20.06
N GLN A 510 29.78 2.29 -21.04
CA GLN A 510 29.40 3.27 -22.05
C GLN A 510 28.09 2.86 -22.75
N GLY A 511 27.15 3.79 -22.87
CA GLY A 511 25.84 3.54 -23.49
C GLY A 511 24.79 2.93 -22.54
N ALA A 512 25.09 2.73 -21.27
CA ALA A 512 24.11 2.32 -20.26
C ALA A 512 23.32 3.52 -19.72
N MET A 513 21.99 3.39 -19.65
CA MET A 513 21.08 4.26 -18.89
C MET A 513 21.22 5.79 -19.16
N PRO A 514 21.18 6.25 -20.43
CA PRO A 514 21.42 7.65 -20.77
C PRO A 514 20.40 8.64 -20.17
N LYS A 515 19.20 8.17 -19.80
CA LYS A 515 18.11 8.99 -19.24
C LYS A 515 17.95 8.83 -17.71
N LEU A 516 18.95 8.28 -17.03
CA LEU A 516 18.84 8.01 -15.60
C LEU A 516 18.84 9.32 -14.80
N GLU A 517 17.73 9.61 -14.13
CA GLU A 517 17.55 10.82 -13.31
C GLU A 517 17.79 10.55 -11.83
N TRP A 518 17.46 9.34 -11.36
CA TRP A 518 17.55 8.96 -9.94
C TRP A 518 18.24 7.62 -9.77
N LEU A 519 19.32 7.64 -8.99
CA LEU A 519 20.03 6.44 -8.53
C LEU A 519 19.87 6.24 -7.01
N GLN A 520 19.25 5.14 -6.59
CA GLN A 520 19.18 4.74 -5.19
C GLN A 520 19.96 3.46 -4.95
N VAL A 521 21.08 3.55 -4.22
CA VAL A 521 21.85 2.38 -3.83
C VAL A 521 21.64 2.10 -2.36
N THR A 522 21.37 0.84 -2.04
CA THR A 522 21.13 0.41 -0.67
C THR A 522 22.16 -0.66 -0.27
N GLY A 523 23.01 -0.41 0.73
CA GLY A 523 24.15 -1.29 1.05
C GLY A 523 24.32 -1.59 2.54
N VAL A 524 25.26 -2.48 2.89
CA VAL A 524 25.69 -2.75 4.29
C VAL A 524 26.94 -1.93 4.61
N ALA A 525 27.04 -1.38 5.83
CA ALA A 525 28.11 -0.47 6.25
C ALA A 525 29.55 -1.05 6.15
N ASN A 526 29.69 -2.36 6.07
CA ASN A 526 31.00 -3.04 6.06
C ASN A 526 31.55 -3.29 4.64
N ASN A 527 30.82 -2.92 3.59
CA ASN A 527 31.28 -3.12 2.22
C ASN A 527 32.02 -1.89 1.70
N GLU A 528 33.31 -2.02 1.46
CA GLU A 528 34.04 -1.12 0.56
C GLU A 528 33.61 -1.41 -0.89
N ILE A 529 32.54 -0.76 -1.33
CA ILE A 529 32.02 -0.92 -2.70
C ILE A 529 32.69 0.13 -3.59
N CYS A 530 33.35 -0.31 -4.66
CA CYS A 530 33.86 0.56 -5.69
C CYS A 530 32.81 0.79 -6.77
N PHE A 531 32.49 2.06 -7.05
CA PHE A 531 31.68 2.46 -8.21
C PHE A 531 32.59 2.95 -9.33
N SER A 532 32.25 2.60 -10.57
CA SER A 532 32.96 3.03 -11.78
C SER A 532 31.97 3.30 -12.91
N GLY A 533 32.27 4.28 -13.77
CA GLY A 533 31.39 4.69 -14.87
C GLY A 533 30.20 5.57 -14.46
N LEU A 534 30.21 6.14 -13.25
CA LEU A 534 29.20 7.10 -12.82
C LEU A 534 29.26 8.40 -13.63
N ASP A 535 30.45 8.76 -14.09
CA ASP A 535 30.77 9.88 -14.97
C ASP A 535 30.06 9.83 -16.33
N ILE A 536 29.66 8.63 -16.76
CA ILE A 536 28.97 8.39 -18.03
C ILE A 536 27.46 8.67 -17.89
N LEU A 537 26.93 8.78 -16.66
CA LEU A 537 25.50 8.96 -16.38
C LEU A 537 25.10 10.45 -16.41
N LEU A 538 25.04 11.03 -17.61
CA LEU A 538 24.90 12.48 -17.82
C LEU A 538 23.56 13.10 -17.35
N SER A 539 22.50 12.30 -17.18
CA SER A 539 21.16 12.80 -16.82
C SER A 539 20.85 12.75 -15.31
N ILE A 540 21.83 12.38 -14.48
CA ILE A 540 21.60 12.10 -13.06
C ILE A 540 21.34 13.39 -12.27
N ASN A 541 20.17 13.47 -11.64
CA ASN A 541 19.77 14.63 -10.84
C ASN A 541 19.93 14.35 -9.34
N GLU A 542 19.61 13.13 -8.90
CA GLU A 542 19.60 12.76 -7.48
C GLU A 542 20.23 11.38 -7.25
N VAL A 543 21.14 11.32 -6.26
CA VAL A 543 21.75 10.07 -5.81
C VAL A 543 21.47 9.86 -4.33
N GLN A 544 20.72 8.81 -4.01
CA GLN A 544 20.37 8.42 -2.65
C GLN A 544 21.13 7.17 -2.23
N LEU A 545 21.86 7.27 -1.11
CA LEU A 545 22.61 6.17 -0.52
C LEU A 545 22.04 5.80 0.85
N ASP A 546 21.42 4.62 0.91
CA ASP A 546 20.84 4.09 2.14
C ASP A 546 21.71 2.94 2.67
N VAL A 547 22.40 3.16 3.79
CA VAL A 547 23.25 2.14 4.43
C VAL A 547 22.49 1.50 5.60
N TYR A 548 22.37 0.18 5.58
CA TYR A 548 21.73 -0.63 6.62
C TYR A 548 22.80 -1.37 7.44
N MET A 549 22.55 -1.57 8.73
CA MET A 549 23.45 -2.29 9.63
C MET A 549 22.91 -3.66 10.00
N TYR A 550 23.80 -4.63 10.24
CA TYR A 550 23.43 -5.96 10.73
C TYR A 550 22.96 -5.85 12.18
N TRP A 551 21.72 -6.25 12.44
CA TRP A 551 21.22 -6.47 13.79
C TRP A 551 21.69 -7.84 14.28
N ARG A 552 22.86 -7.91 14.94
CA ARG A 552 23.20 -9.07 15.79
C ARG A 552 22.70 -8.78 17.20
N GLY A 553 21.51 -9.28 17.51
CA GLY A 553 21.12 -9.82 18.83
C GLY A 553 21.16 -8.96 20.09
N GLU A 554 21.93 -7.89 20.21
CA GLU A 554 22.09 -7.13 21.45
C GLU A 554 22.12 -5.62 21.19
N ILE A 555 21.75 -4.87 22.22
CA ILE A 555 21.31 -3.47 22.21
C ILE A 555 22.48 -2.49 21.92
N ILE A 556 22.25 -1.66 20.90
CA ILE A 556 22.63 -0.25 20.70
C ILE A 556 23.98 0.24 21.27
N THR A 557 24.90 0.54 20.34
CA THR A 557 25.46 1.88 20.18
C THR A 557 25.64 2.13 18.68
N ILE A 558 25.06 3.21 18.15
CA ILE A 558 25.47 3.73 16.84
C ILE A 558 26.91 4.19 17.05
N ASN A 559 27.89 3.37 16.67
CA ASN A 559 29.27 3.75 16.84
C ASN A 559 29.53 4.95 15.90
N GLU A 560 30.18 6.02 16.39
CA GLU A 560 30.51 7.20 15.57
C GLU A 560 31.26 6.82 14.29
N GLU A 561 32.01 5.72 14.37
CA GLU A 561 32.70 5.09 13.25
C GLU A 561 31.78 4.69 12.10
N ASP A 562 30.55 4.24 12.37
CA ASP A 562 29.62 3.83 11.32
C ASP A 562 28.92 5.04 10.67
N ARG A 563 28.68 6.11 11.44
CA ARG A 563 28.27 7.41 10.88
C ARG A 563 29.38 7.99 10.00
N ARG A 564 30.64 7.85 10.43
CA ARG A 564 31.82 8.23 9.65
C ARG A 564 31.93 7.43 8.35
N LYS A 565 31.84 6.10 8.39
CA LYS A 565 31.88 5.23 7.18
C LYS A 565 30.75 5.54 6.20
N LYS A 566 29.52 5.79 6.69
CA LYS A 566 28.41 6.26 5.85
C LYS A 566 28.72 7.62 5.21
N GLY A 567 29.28 8.55 5.98
CA GLY A 567 29.72 9.86 5.50
C GLY A 567 30.81 9.75 4.44
N GLU A 568 31.83 8.92 4.66
CA GLU A 568 32.94 8.68 3.72
C GLU A 568 32.47 8.03 2.42
N LEU A 569 31.59 7.04 2.46
CA LEU A 569 31.04 6.43 1.23
C LEU A 569 30.18 7.44 0.45
N LYS A 570 29.34 8.21 1.15
CA LYS A 570 28.55 9.27 0.53
C LYS A 570 29.45 10.33 -0.09
N LYS A 571 30.52 10.72 0.60
CA LYS A 571 31.52 11.68 0.13
C LYS A 571 32.28 11.15 -1.09
N LYS A 572 32.76 9.91 -1.08
CA LYS A 572 33.45 9.27 -2.22
C LYS A 572 32.58 9.22 -3.47
N ILE A 573 31.30 8.86 -3.32
CA ILE A 573 30.38 8.81 -4.47
C ILE A 573 30.04 10.23 -4.94
N GLN A 574 29.86 11.19 -4.03
CA GLN A 574 29.69 12.60 -4.39
C GLN A 574 30.94 13.19 -5.06
N GLU A 575 32.15 12.86 -4.60
CA GLU A 575 33.43 13.29 -5.21
C GLU A 575 33.61 12.67 -6.61
N GLN A 576 33.22 11.40 -6.80
CA GLN A 576 33.19 10.76 -8.13
C GLN A 576 32.15 11.39 -9.08
N LEU A 577 31.05 11.91 -8.55
CA LEU A 577 30.03 12.62 -9.34
C LEU A 577 30.40 14.09 -9.60
N LEU A 578 31.06 14.77 -8.65
CA LEU A 578 31.45 16.18 -8.72
C LEU A 578 32.75 16.40 -9.50
N GLY A 579 33.68 15.43 -9.51
CA GLY A 579 34.90 15.49 -10.33
C GLY A 579 34.65 15.55 -11.84
N VAL A 580 33.38 15.45 -12.25
CA VAL A 580 32.91 15.56 -13.64
C VAL A 580 32.42 16.98 -13.96
N GLN A 581 31.94 17.76 -13.00
CA GLN A 581 31.49 19.14 -13.25
C GLN A 581 32.64 20.13 -13.45
N THR A 582 33.86 19.79 -13.04
CA THR A 582 35.05 20.65 -13.20
C THR A 582 35.88 20.35 -14.45
N ASN A 583 35.56 19.29 -15.21
CA ASN A 583 36.31 18.88 -16.41
C ASN A 583 35.59 19.20 -17.73
N THR A 584 34.48 19.93 -17.67
CA THR A 584 33.83 20.55 -18.84
C THR A 584 33.80 22.07 -18.67
N THR A 585 34.95 22.70 -18.88
CA THR A 585 35.09 24.10 -19.33
C THR A 585 36.06 24.13 -20.47
#